data_AF-A0A1W9WSW8-F1
#
_entry.id   AF-A0A1W9WSW8-F1
#
_cell.length_a   1.000
_cell.length_b   1.000
_cell.length_c   1.000
_cell.angle_alpha   90.00
_cell.angle_beta   90.00
_cell.angle_gamma   90.00
#
_symmetry.space_group_name_H-M   'P 1'
#
loop_
_entity.id
_entity.type
_entity.pdbx_description
1 polymer ?
#
loop_
_entity_poly.entity_id
_entity_poly.type
_entity_poly.pdbx_seq_one_letter_code
_entity_poly.pdbx_strand_id
1 'polypeptide(L)'
;MTFEELNLTQNPFELISPSLAFQSEAPVFWAGMKTQKKQLENTYLNAARHRNLILNWGPFGAGKTHAAFYLKNQPILKPNVELITVYVRTPLENGDAIQQLIENIIDDLSFTKLKEIIKARIAELGESQLFNLISASIKSEAYALAIMKLGHSELKLDDFMYRYIYGNVTRTELKKFQLPRALNTEADYLKFLAGLIASFTAGKTLTRVVLWIDELENLLYYSNIPTFLYHYC
;
A
#
# COMPACT_ATOMS: atom_id res chain seq x y z
N MET A 1 26.64 5.24 27.71
CA MET A 1 27.35 6.01 26.68
C MET A 1 26.53 7.26 26.39
N THR A 2 26.91 8.39 26.97
CA THR A 2 26.22 9.68 26.83
C THR A 2 26.79 10.45 25.64
N PHE A 3 26.02 11.35 25.02
CA PHE A 3 26.46 12.12 23.85
C PHE A 3 27.72 12.96 24.10
N GLU A 4 27.90 13.43 25.35
CA GLU A 4 29.07 14.17 25.80
C GLU A 4 30.36 13.35 25.74
N GLU A 5 30.29 12.03 25.86
CA GLU A 5 31.45 11.13 25.79
C GLU A 5 31.99 10.98 24.35
N LEU A 6 31.23 11.41 23.33
CA LEU A 6 31.59 11.28 21.91
C LEU A 6 32.12 12.57 21.28
N ASN A 7 32.24 13.67 22.05
CA ASN A 7 32.77 14.96 21.58
C ASN A 7 32.05 15.51 20.32
N LEU A 8 30.77 15.16 20.15
CA LEU A 8 29.94 15.62 19.03
C LEU A 8 29.33 16.97 19.39
N THR A 9 29.71 18.03 18.66
CA THR A 9 29.21 19.41 18.87
C THR A 9 27.89 19.68 18.15
N GLN A 10 27.49 18.80 17.23
CA GLN A 10 26.22 18.81 16.50
C GLN A 10 25.71 17.38 16.33
N ASN A 11 24.41 17.21 16.13
CA ASN A 11 23.81 15.90 15.88
C ASN A 11 24.28 15.38 14.50
N PRO A 12 25.14 14.34 14.42
CA PRO A 12 25.61 13.84 13.12
C PRO A 12 24.53 13.11 12.32
N PHE A 13 23.32 12.97 12.88
CA PHE A 13 22.17 12.28 12.28
C PHE A 13 21.05 13.23 11.86
N GLU A 14 21.26 14.55 11.87
CA GLU A 14 20.22 15.55 11.52
C GLU A 14 19.64 15.36 10.11
N LEU A 15 20.42 14.73 9.22
CA LEU A 15 20.03 14.43 7.84
C LEU A 15 20.38 12.98 7.48
N ILE A 16 19.98 11.99 8.28
CA ILE A 16 19.76 10.66 7.69
C ILE A 16 18.45 10.72 6.90
N SER A 17 18.46 11.46 5.79
CA SER A 17 17.46 11.30 4.75
C SER A 17 17.52 9.84 4.31
N PRO A 18 16.38 9.13 4.32
CA PRO A 18 16.24 7.74 3.91
C PRO A 18 16.67 7.33 2.49
N SER A 19 17.89 7.60 1.98
CA SER A 19 18.11 7.45 0.54
C SER A 19 18.48 6.03 0.07
N LEU A 20 19.11 5.18 0.89
CA LEU A 20 19.61 3.86 0.42
C LEU A 20 19.04 2.65 1.19
N ALA A 21 18.95 2.72 2.52
CA ALA A 21 18.40 1.63 3.34
C ALA A 21 16.88 1.45 3.16
N PHE A 22 16.21 2.47 2.63
CA PHE A 22 14.76 2.52 2.46
C PHE A 22 14.32 2.20 1.03
N GLN A 23 15.29 2.09 0.12
CA GLN A 23 15.13 1.58 -1.25
C GLN A 23 15.66 0.15 -1.41
N SER A 24 16.18 -0.46 -0.34
CA SER A 24 16.71 -1.82 -0.32
C SER A 24 15.98 -2.67 0.73
N GLU A 25 15.99 -3.99 0.57
CA GLU A 25 15.51 -4.94 1.59
C GLU A 25 16.41 -4.97 2.84
N ALA A 26 17.33 -4.02 2.97
CA ALA A 26 18.23 -3.94 4.11
C ALA A 26 17.44 -3.71 5.41
N PRO A 27 17.83 -4.37 6.51
CA PRO A 27 17.15 -4.20 7.79
C PRO A 27 17.30 -2.77 8.28
N VAL A 28 16.17 -2.08 8.44
CA VAL A 28 16.11 -0.79 9.12
C VAL A 28 16.26 -1.04 10.61
N PHE A 29 17.25 -0.41 11.24
CA PHE A 29 17.48 -0.53 12.68
C PHE A 29 16.77 0.59 13.44
N TRP A 30 16.15 0.23 14.57
CA TRP A 30 15.53 1.19 15.47
C TRP A 30 16.48 1.60 16.60
N ALA A 31 16.70 2.91 16.77
CA ALA A 31 17.51 3.47 17.85
C ALA A 31 16.68 4.43 18.72
N GLY A 32 16.78 4.31 20.05
CA GLY A 32 16.09 5.20 20.98
C GLY A 32 14.56 5.00 21.03
N MET A 33 13.82 6.03 21.48
CA MET A 33 12.35 6.13 21.45
C MET A 33 11.60 4.83 21.84
N LYS A 34 12.03 4.20 22.94
CA LYS A 34 11.56 2.85 23.34
C LYS A 34 10.05 2.79 23.56
N THR A 35 9.47 3.84 24.12
CA THR A 35 8.03 3.92 24.39
C THR A 35 7.23 4.00 23.09
N GLN A 36 7.64 4.85 22.15
CA GLN A 36 7.01 5.01 20.84
C GLN A 36 7.12 3.72 20.03
N LYS A 37 8.29 3.08 20.02
CA LYS A 37 8.50 1.77 19.41
C LYS A 37 7.47 0.76 19.91
N LYS A 38 7.36 0.62 21.23
CA LYS A 38 6.43 -0.32 21.87
C LYS A 38 4.97 0.00 21.55
N GLN A 39 4.59 1.27 21.49
CA GLN A 39 3.23 1.70 21.12
C GLN A 39 2.89 1.33 19.67
N LEU A 40 3.82 1.56 18.74
CA LEU A 40 3.64 1.20 17.33
C LEU A 40 3.59 -0.31 17.13
N GLU A 41 4.48 -1.07 17.76
CA GLU A 41 4.48 -2.54 17.73
C GLU A 41 3.16 -3.10 18.28
N ASN A 42 2.68 -2.58 19.40
CA ASN A 42 1.38 -2.97 19.96
C ASN A 42 0.22 -2.63 19.02
N THR A 43 0.29 -1.49 18.33
CA THR A 43 -0.69 -1.09 17.32
C THR A 43 -0.74 -2.11 16.18
N TYR A 44 0.41 -2.57 15.69
CA TYR A 44 0.50 -3.62 14.67
C TYR A 44 -0.07 -4.95 15.15
N LEU A 45 0.26 -5.35 16.38
CA LEU A 45 -0.28 -6.57 16.98
C LEU A 45 -1.81 -6.50 17.14
N ASN A 46 -2.36 -5.32 17.40
CA ASN A 46 -3.81 -5.09 17.50
C ASN A 46 -4.49 -4.96 16.13
N ALA A 47 -3.81 -4.46 15.11
CA ALA A 47 -4.31 -4.38 13.73
C ALA A 47 -4.64 -5.75 13.12
N ALA A 48 -4.08 -6.83 13.66
CA ALA A 48 -4.51 -8.18 13.30
C ALA A 48 -6.01 -8.44 13.57
N ARG A 49 -6.59 -7.79 14.60
CA ARG A 49 -7.95 -8.05 15.07
C ARG A 49 -9.01 -7.15 14.46
N HIS A 50 -8.70 -5.87 14.24
CA HIS A 50 -9.68 -4.85 13.84
C HIS A 50 -9.16 -4.00 12.67
N ARG A 51 -10.09 -3.45 11.88
CA ARG A 51 -9.77 -2.40 10.90
C ARG A 51 -9.51 -1.12 11.67
N ASN A 52 -8.30 -0.60 11.57
CA ASN A 52 -7.84 0.56 12.33
C ASN A 52 -7.39 1.67 11.38
N LEU A 53 -7.68 2.91 11.72
CA LEU A 53 -7.06 4.09 11.15
C LEU A 53 -6.21 4.73 12.25
N ILE A 54 -4.92 4.91 11.99
CA ILE A 54 -3.97 5.44 12.97
C ILE A 54 -3.30 6.67 12.38
N LEU A 55 -3.36 7.78 13.11
CA LEU A 55 -2.64 9.00 12.78
C LEU A 55 -1.32 9.02 13.57
N ASN A 56 -0.20 8.77 12.87
CA ASN A 56 1.13 8.92 13.44
C ASN A 56 1.63 10.36 13.21
N TRP A 57 1.44 11.24 14.20
CA TRP A 57 1.76 12.66 14.10
C TRP A 57 2.91 13.05 15.02
N GLY A 58 3.63 14.11 14.64
CA GLY A 58 4.77 14.64 15.37
C GLY A 58 5.59 15.59 14.51
N PRO A 59 6.52 16.36 15.09
CA PRO A 59 7.31 17.33 14.36
C PRO A 59 8.19 16.67 13.27
N PHE A 60 8.71 17.50 12.36
CA PHE A 60 9.74 17.07 11.43
C PHE A 60 10.94 16.48 12.20
N GLY A 61 11.51 15.38 11.70
CA GLY A 61 12.59 14.67 12.40
C GLY A 61 12.15 13.77 13.58
N ALA A 62 10.86 13.68 13.91
CA ALA A 62 10.37 12.81 14.99
C ALA A 62 10.42 11.29 14.68
N GLY A 63 11.00 10.89 13.55
CA GLY A 63 11.14 9.47 13.17
C GLY A 63 9.88 8.81 12.58
N LYS A 64 8.89 9.58 12.09
CA LYS A 64 7.65 9.05 11.51
C LYS A 64 7.89 8.15 10.29
N THR A 65 8.62 8.66 9.30
CA THR A 65 8.99 7.92 8.09
C THR A 65 9.88 6.73 8.44
N HIS A 66 10.87 6.92 9.33
CA HIS A 66 11.71 5.81 9.83
C HIS A 66 10.85 4.69 10.42
N ALA A 67 9.85 5.02 11.22
CA ALA A 67 8.96 4.04 11.82
C ALA A 67 8.14 3.25 10.78
N ALA A 68 7.64 3.92 9.74
CA ALA A 68 6.89 3.26 8.68
C ALA A 68 7.73 2.19 7.99
N PHE A 69 8.96 2.52 7.61
CA PHE A 69 9.88 1.59 6.96
C PHE A 69 10.43 0.51 7.90
N TYR A 70 10.72 0.85 9.16
CA TYR A 70 11.06 -0.14 10.17
C TYR A 70 9.95 -1.20 10.25
N LEU A 71 8.70 -0.79 10.42
CA LEU A 71 7.58 -1.72 10.58
C LEU A 71 7.24 -2.47 9.28
N LYS A 72 7.45 -1.86 8.11
CA LYS A 72 7.29 -2.51 6.80
C LYS A 72 8.19 -3.73 6.65
N ASN A 73 9.43 -3.66 7.11
CA ASN A 73 10.46 -4.68 6.88
C ASN A 73 10.63 -5.67 8.04
N GLN A 74 9.80 -5.57 9.09
CA GLN A 74 10.01 -6.35 10.30
C GLN A 74 8.98 -7.49 10.45
N PRO A 75 9.42 -8.70 10.80
CA PRO A 75 8.53 -9.83 11.10
C PRO A 75 7.96 -9.69 12.53
N ILE A 76 7.38 -8.55 12.87
CA ILE A 76 6.87 -8.23 14.22
C ILE A 76 5.59 -9.03 14.55
N LEU A 77 4.93 -9.61 13.56
CA LEU A 77 3.66 -10.29 13.77
C LEU A 77 3.77 -11.74 14.23
N LYS A 78 2.73 -12.15 14.96
CA LYS A 78 2.48 -13.53 15.41
C LYS A 78 2.59 -14.52 14.23
N PRO A 79 2.98 -15.79 14.49
CA PRO A 79 3.26 -16.79 13.47
C PRO A 79 2.12 -17.18 12.50
N ASN A 80 0.94 -16.54 12.55
CA ASN A 80 -0.25 -16.89 11.76
C ASN A 80 -0.97 -15.69 11.11
N VAL A 81 -0.31 -14.53 11.00
CA VAL A 81 -0.88 -13.35 10.32
C VAL A 81 0.09 -12.87 9.25
N GLU A 82 -0.37 -12.84 8.01
CA GLU A 82 0.37 -12.27 6.88
C GLU A 82 0.07 -10.77 6.79
N LEU A 83 1.11 -9.93 6.73
CA LEU A 83 0.96 -8.50 6.42
C LEU A 83 1.44 -8.22 5.01
N ILE A 84 0.60 -7.54 4.25
CA ILE A 84 0.98 -6.87 3.02
C ILE A 84 1.08 -5.39 3.37
N THR A 85 2.31 -4.91 3.58
CA THR A 85 2.56 -3.53 3.98
C THR A 85 2.95 -2.70 2.77
N VAL A 86 2.20 -1.62 2.55
CA VAL A 86 2.40 -0.65 1.48
C VAL A 86 2.79 0.68 2.09
N TYR A 87 3.82 1.32 1.54
CA TYR A 87 4.20 2.69 1.88
C TYR A 87 4.04 3.57 0.64
N VAL A 88 3.25 4.63 0.78
CA VAL A 88 3.07 5.64 -0.26
C VAL A 88 3.17 7.03 0.34
N ARG A 89 3.60 7.97 -0.49
CA ARG A 89 3.50 9.40 -0.20
C ARG A 89 2.25 9.93 -0.88
N THR A 90 1.62 10.90 -0.24
CA THR A 90 0.60 11.72 -0.91
C THR A 90 1.20 12.36 -2.16
N PRO A 91 0.46 12.36 -3.29
CA PRO A 91 0.92 13.07 -4.48
C PRO A 91 1.04 14.58 -4.22
N LEU A 92 1.94 15.24 -4.95
CA LEU A 92 2.20 16.68 -4.85
C LEU A 92 1.42 17.51 -5.89
N GLU A 93 0.94 16.88 -6.96
CA GLU A 93 0.41 17.59 -8.14
C GLU A 93 -1.11 17.76 -8.13
N ASN A 94 -1.55 18.91 -8.65
CA ASN A 94 -2.96 19.25 -8.82
C ASN A 94 -3.52 18.60 -10.09
N GLY A 95 -3.79 17.30 -10.04
CA GLY A 95 -4.47 16.55 -11.11
C GLY A 95 -4.44 15.05 -10.87
N ASP A 96 -5.61 14.40 -10.87
CA ASP A 96 -5.79 12.95 -10.70
C ASP A 96 -5.06 12.32 -9.49
N ALA A 97 -4.98 13.04 -8.37
CA ALA A 97 -4.29 12.59 -7.16
C ALA A 97 -4.74 11.22 -6.63
N ILE A 98 -6.02 10.89 -6.82
CA ILE A 98 -6.54 9.56 -6.45
C ILE A 98 -5.91 8.49 -7.35
N GLN A 99 -5.84 8.72 -8.66
CA GLN A 99 -5.20 7.78 -9.59
C GLN A 99 -3.72 7.64 -9.26
N GLN A 100 -2.99 8.75 -9.08
CA GLN A 100 -1.57 8.73 -8.73
C GLN A 100 -1.30 7.99 -7.41
N LEU A 101 -2.14 8.21 -6.40
CA LEU A 101 -2.04 7.48 -5.13
C LEU A 101 -2.21 5.97 -5.34
N ILE A 102 -3.14 5.55 -6.20
CA ILE A 102 -3.41 4.15 -6.48
C ILE A 102 -2.28 3.51 -7.30
N GLU A 103 -1.73 4.23 -8.27
CA GLU A 103 -0.53 3.83 -9.01
C GLU A 103 0.66 3.65 -8.06
N ASN A 104 0.90 4.61 -7.17
CA ASN A 104 1.96 4.51 -6.13
C ASN A 104 1.77 3.29 -5.22
N ILE A 105 0.53 2.93 -4.86
CA ILE A 105 0.23 1.73 -4.06
C ILE A 105 0.63 0.46 -4.83
N ILE A 106 0.33 0.41 -6.12
CA ILE A 106 0.64 -0.74 -6.99
C ILE A 106 2.15 -0.83 -7.22
N ASP A 107 2.82 0.30 -7.42
CA ASP A 107 4.27 0.39 -7.63
C ASP A 107 5.05 -0.08 -6.40
N ASP A 108 4.64 0.32 -5.18
CA ASP A 108 5.29 -0.10 -3.94
C ASP A 108 5.15 -1.61 -3.69
N LEU A 109 4.05 -2.22 -4.13
CA LEU A 109 3.92 -3.68 -4.13
C LEU A 109 4.74 -4.34 -5.25
N SER A 110 4.97 -3.64 -6.35
CA SER A 110 5.36 -4.15 -7.67
C SER A 110 4.27 -4.97 -8.37
N PHE A 111 4.20 -4.82 -9.69
CA PHE A 111 3.31 -5.61 -10.54
C PHE A 111 3.56 -7.11 -10.42
N THR A 112 4.84 -7.54 -10.32
CA THR A 112 5.21 -8.95 -10.15
C THR A 112 4.62 -9.55 -8.88
N LYS A 113 4.80 -8.87 -7.73
CA LYS A 113 4.28 -9.37 -6.45
C LYS A 113 2.76 -9.43 -6.44
N LEU A 114 2.11 -8.42 -7.04
CA LEU A 114 0.66 -8.41 -7.18
C LEU A 114 0.18 -9.67 -7.87
N LYS A 115 0.76 -10.01 -9.03
CA LYS A 115 0.40 -11.23 -9.78
C LYS A 115 0.62 -12.49 -8.98
N GLU A 116 1.76 -12.60 -8.28
CA GLU A 116 2.08 -13.75 -7.44
C GLU A 116 1.05 -13.96 -6.33
N ILE A 117 0.62 -12.88 -5.66
CA ILE A 117 -0.42 -12.93 -4.63
C ILE A 117 -1.72 -13.42 -5.26
N ILE A 118 -2.20 -12.81 -6.34
CA ILE A 118 -3.46 -13.23 -6.99
C ILE A 118 -3.38 -14.69 -7.43
N LYS A 119 -2.27 -15.10 -8.07
CA LYS A 119 -2.04 -16.47 -8.51
C LYS A 119 -2.08 -17.47 -7.35
N ALA A 120 -1.46 -17.13 -6.21
CA ALA A 120 -1.51 -17.96 -5.01
C ALA A 120 -2.95 -18.10 -4.48
N ARG A 121 -3.74 -17.01 -4.50
CA ARG A 121 -5.15 -17.02 -4.07
C ARG A 121 -6.05 -17.82 -5.01
N ILE A 122 -5.79 -17.77 -6.32
CA ILE A 122 -6.46 -18.65 -7.30
C ILE A 122 -6.15 -20.12 -6.98
N ALA A 123 -4.88 -20.46 -6.74
CA ALA A 123 -4.48 -21.83 -6.43
C ALA A 123 -5.09 -22.33 -5.10
N GLU A 124 -5.30 -21.45 -4.12
CA GLU A 124 -5.83 -21.78 -2.80
C GLU A 124 -7.35 -21.95 -2.78
N LEU A 125 -8.09 -21.06 -3.45
CA LEU A 125 -9.56 -20.98 -3.38
C LEU A 125 -10.26 -21.49 -4.65
N GLY A 126 -9.55 -21.53 -5.78
CA GLY A 126 -10.13 -21.73 -7.10
C GLY A 126 -10.68 -20.43 -7.71
N GLU A 127 -10.73 -20.39 -9.04
CA GLU A 127 -11.09 -19.19 -9.79
C GLU A 127 -12.50 -18.69 -9.49
N SER A 128 -13.50 -19.58 -9.49
CA SER A 128 -14.90 -19.21 -9.29
C SER A 128 -15.16 -18.63 -7.90
N GLN A 129 -14.54 -19.21 -6.87
CA GLN A 129 -14.72 -18.73 -5.49
C GLN A 129 -14.10 -17.36 -5.31
N LEU A 130 -12.86 -17.16 -5.79
CA LEU A 130 -12.19 -15.88 -5.69
C LEU A 130 -12.93 -14.79 -6.51
N PHE A 131 -13.35 -15.12 -7.73
CA PHE A 131 -14.14 -14.21 -8.57
C PHE A 131 -15.42 -13.75 -7.86
N ASN A 132 -16.19 -14.68 -7.30
CA ASN A 132 -17.44 -14.36 -6.61
C ASN A 132 -17.19 -13.50 -5.36
N LEU A 133 -16.13 -13.77 -4.60
CA LEU A 133 -15.75 -12.98 -3.44
C LEU A 133 -15.41 -11.54 -3.83
N ILE A 134 -14.57 -11.35 -4.84
CA ILE A 134 -14.18 -10.02 -5.32
C ILE A 134 -15.40 -9.29 -5.85
N SER A 135 -16.17 -9.92 -6.76
CA SER A 135 -17.35 -9.34 -7.38
C SER A 135 -18.39 -8.90 -6.34
N ALA A 136 -18.66 -9.72 -5.32
CA ALA A 136 -19.55 -9.35 -4.23
C ALA A 136 -19.02 -8.17 -3.39
N SER A 137 -17.70 -8.11 -3.19
CA SER A 137 -17.05 -7.06 -2.40
C SER A 137 -17.11 -5.69 -3.08
N ILE A 138 -16.91 -5.62 -4.40
CA ILE A 138 -16.84 -4.36 -5.16
C ILE A 138 -18.07 -4.08 -6.02
N LYS A 139 -19.03 -5.01 -6.06
CA LYS A 139 -20.24 -4.98 -6.91
C LYS A 139 -19.91 -4.73 -8.39
N SER A 140 -18.90 -5.43 -8.90
CA SER A 140 -18.45 -5.29 -10.29
C SER A 140 -17.77 -6.56 -10.81
N GLU A 141 -18.45 -7.25 -11.71
CA GLU A 141 -17.88 -8.41 -12.41
C GLU A 141 -16.77 -8.02 -13.38
N ALA A 142 -16.89 -6.85 -14.03
CA ALA A 142 -15.88 -6.38 -14.98
C ALA A 142 -14.50 -6.21 -14.34
N TYR A 143 -14.45 -5.61 -13.15
CA TYR A 143 -13.19 -5.44 -12.41
C TYR A 143 -12.76 -6.72 -11.69
N ALA A 144 -13.70 -7.54 -11.22
CA ALA A 144 -13.35 -8.86 -10.72
C ALA A 144 -12.64 -9.68 -11.79
N LEU A 145 -13.15 -9.69 -13.03
CA LEU A 145 -12.52 -10.39 -14.16
C LEU A 145 -11.12 -9.85 -14.46
N ALA A 146 -10.95 -8.52 -14.47
CA ALA A 146 -9.64 -7.90 -14.64
C ALA A 146 -8.64 -8.31 -13.56
N ILE A 147 -9.07 -8.39 -12.29
CA ILE A 147 -8.23 -8.86 -11.19
C ILE A 147 -7.88 -10.34 -11.36
N MET A 148 -8.84 -11.19 -11.74
CA MET A 148 -8.57 -12.60 -12.02
C MET A 148 -7.52 -12.77 -13.12
N LYS A 149 -7.54 -11.91 -14.16
CA LYS A 149 -6.56 -11.94 -15.25
C LYS A 149 -5.12 -11.73 -14.78
N LEU A 150 -4.89 -10.99 -13.68
CA LEU A 150 -3.55 -10.78 -13.11
C LEU A 150 -2.92 -12.07 -12.59
N GLY A 151 -3.74 -13.03 -12.15
CA GLY A 151 -3.25 -14.31 -11.64
C GLY A 151 -2.85 -15.32 -12.73
N HIS A 152 -3.23 -15.08 -13.99
CA HIS A 152 -2.79 -15.90 -15.11
C HIS A 152 -1.41 -15.45 -15.60
N SER A 153 -0.61 -16.39 -16.09
CA SER A 153 0.75 -16.11 -16.56
C SER A 153 0.83 -16.34 -18.08
N GLU A 154 0.69 -15.27 -18.85
CA GLU A 154 0.93 -15.25 -20.30
C GLU A 154 1.62 -13.93 -20.66
N LEU A 155 2.78 -13.97 -21.34
CA LEU A 155 3.59 -12.77 -21.60
C LEU A 155 2.81 -11.61 -22.24
N LYS A 156 1.92 -11.91 -23.19
CA LYS A 156 1.08 -10.90 -23.85
C LYS A 156 0.00 -10.34 -22.93
N LEU A 157 -0.54 -11.18 -22.06
CA LEU A 157 -1.52 -10.76 -21.06
C LEU A 157 -0.84 -9.88 -20.00
N ASP A 158 0.38 -10.22 -19.61
CA ASP A 158 1.15 -9.48 -18.61
C ASP A 158 1.42 -8.03 -19.06
N ASP A 159 1.94 -7.84 -20.29
CA ASP A 159 2.12 -6.51 -20.89
C ASP A 159 0.81 -5.72 -20.95
N PHE A 160 -0.26 -6.38 -21.40
CA PHE A 160 -1.57 -5.76 -21.48
C PHE A 160 -2.11 -5.36 -20.11
N MET A 161 -2.00 -6.23 -19.10
CA MET A 161 -2.51 -5.97 -17.76
C MET A 161 -1.70 -4.89 -17.05
N TYR A 162 -0.39 -4.80 -17.31
CA TYR A 162 0.43 -3.67 -16.88
C TYR A 162 -0.18 -2.38 -17.44
N ARG A 163 -0.33 -2.27 -18.76
CA ARG A 163 -0.92 -1.08 -19.40
C ARG A 163 -2.38 -0.82 -19.00
N TYR A 164 -3.16 -1.85 -18.70
CA TYR A 164 -4.54 -1.74 -18.24
C TYR A 164 -4.63 -0.99 -16.92
N ILE A 165 -3.71 -1.27 -16.00
CA ILE A 165 -3.66 -0.60 -14.70
C ILE A 165 -3.30 0.87 -14.87
N TYR A 166 -2.37 1.23 -15.75
CA TYR A 166 -1.95 2.63 -15.97
C TYR A 166 -2.72 3.35 -17.09
N GLY A 167 -3.94 2.90 -17.40
CA GLY A 167 -4.86 3.59 -18.34
C GLY A 167 -4.48 3.57 -19.83
N ASN A 168 -3.46 2.81 -20.25
CA ASN A 168 -2.89 2.86 -21.60
C ASN A 168 -3.36 1.68 -22.50
N VAL A 169 -4.68 1.47 -22.58
CA VAL A 169 -5.29 0.37 -23.36
C VAL A 169 -6.35 0.82 -24.35
N THR A 170 -6.41 0.14 -25.50
CA THR A 170 -7.39 0.40 -26.55
C THR A 170 -8.62 -0.51 -26.47
N ARG A 171 -9.72 -0.10 -27.10
CA ARG A 171 -10.94 -0.93 -27.22
C ARG A 171 -10.69 -2.27 -27.92
N THR A 172 -9.78 -2.30 -28.88
CA THR A 172 -9.41 -3.52 -29.61
C THR A 172 -8.71 -4.52 -28.69
N GLU A 173 -7.82 -4.03 -27.83
CA GLU A 173 -7.12 -4.86 -26.84
C GLU A 173 -8.05 -5.37 -25.74
N LEU A 174 -8.95 -4.52 -25.25
CA LEU A 174 -10.01 -4.93 -24.31
C LEU A 174 -10.82 -6.10 -24.85
N LYS A 175 -11.27 -6.02 -26.11
CA LYS A 175 -11.97 -7.13 -26.79
C LYS A 175 -11.10 -8.39 -26.89
N LYS A 176 -9.84 -8.23 -27.29
CA LYS A 176 -8.87 -9.33 -27.45
C LYS A 176 -8.66 -10.10 -26.13
N PHE A 177 -8.51 -9.39 -25.01
CA PHE A 177 -8.30 -9.99 -23.69
C PHE A 177 -9.60 -10.21 -22.89
N GLN A 178 -10.75 -10.02 -23.55
CA GLN A 178 -12.08 -10.25 -22.99
C GLN A 178 -12.38 -9.42 -21.72
N LEU A 179 -11.86 -8.20 -21.66
CA LEU A 179 -12.20 -7.25 -20.60
C LEU A 179 -13.28 -6.27 -21.07
N PRO A 180 -14.40 -6.11 -20.33
CA PRO A 180 -15.51 -5.26 -20.78
C PRO A 180 -15.19 -3.76 -20.86
N ARG A 181 -14.29 -3.25 -20.00
CA ARG A 181 -13.96 -1.83 -19.88
C ARG A 181 -12.60 -1.58 -19.24
N ALA A 182 -12.00 -0.44 -19.56
CA ALA A 182 -10.79 0.10 -18.93
C ALA A 182 -11.11 0.84 -17.61
N LEU A 183 -10.05 1.18 -16.87
CA LEU A 183 -10.07 2.10 -15.73
C LEU A 183 -9.95 3.53 -16.28
N ASN A 184 -11.03 4.32 -16.21
CA ASN A 184 -11.06 5.66 -16.82
C ASN A 184 -11.42 6.77 -15.82
N THR A 185 -11.89 6.42 -14.63
CA THR A 185 -12.37 7.37 -13.64
C THR A 185 -11.82 7.04 -12.27
N GLU A 186 -11.72 8.01 -11.36
CA GLU A 186 -11.30 7.79 -9.98
C GLU A 186 -12.12 6.69 -9.29
N ALA A 187 -13.43 6.64 -9.55
CA ALA A 187 -14.33 5.62 -9.03
C ALA A 187 -13.97 4.21 -9.54
N ASP A 188 -13.44 4.09 -10.75
CA ASP A 188 -12.98 2.83 -11.32
C ASP A 188 -11.72 2.35 -10.62
N TYR A 189 -10.74 3.25 -10.47
CA TYR A 189 -9.50 2.96 -9.76
C TYR A 189 -9.75 2.58 -8.30
N LEU A 190 -10.62 3.30 -7.59
CA LEU A 190 -11.00 2.98 -6.21
C LEU A 190 -11.66 1.59 -6.10
N LYS A 191 -12.56 1.24 -7.03
CA LYS A 191 -13.17 -0.08 -7.06
C LYS A 191 -12.16 -1.18 -7.38
N PHE A 192 -11.25 -0.93 -8.31
CA PHE A 192 -10.19 -1.86 -8.66
C PHE A 192 -9.26 -2.10 -7.47
N LEU A 193 -8.80 -1.05 -6.79
CA LEU A 193 -8.00 -1.17 -5.56
C LEU A 193 -8.75 -1.92 -4.46
N ALA A 194 -10.03 -1.62 -4.23
CA ALA A 194 -10.84 -2.35 -3.27
C ALA A 194 -10.92 -3.85 -3.61
N GLY A 195 -10.98 -4.18 -4.89
CA GLY A 195 -10.96 -5.55 -5.38
C GLY A 195 -9.62 -6.24 -5.17
N LEU A 196 -8.51 -5.53 -5.41
CA LEU A 196 -7.17 -6.02 -5.07
C LEU A 196 -7.06 -6.31 -3.58
N ILE A 197 -7.46 -5.39 -2.70
CA ILE A 197 -7.44 -5.62 -1.24
C ILE A 197 -8.32 -6.83 -0.86
N ALA A 198 -9.51 -6.95 -1.44
CA ALA A 198 -10.40 -8.09 -1.22
C ALA A 198 -9.75 -9.42 -1.66
N SER A 199 -9.03 -9.41 -2.79
CA SER A 199 -8.32 -10.59 -3.28
C SER A 199 -7.10 -10.94 -2.42
N PHE A 200 -6.32 -9.96 -1.97
CA PHE A 200 -5.15 -10.16 -1.12
C PHE A 200 -5.52 -10.78 0.22
N THR A 201 -6.64 -10.31 0.78
CA THR A 201 -7.18 -10.74 2.07
C THR A 201 -8.09 -11.96 1.98
N ALA A 202 -8.36 -12.45 0.78
CA ALA A 202 -8.94 -13.76 0.57
C ALA A 202 -7.92 -14.85 0.95
N GLY A 203 -8.37 -16.04 1.33
CA GLY A 203 -7.51 -17.16 1.68
C GLY A 203 -7.73 -17.67 3.10
N LYS A 204 -7.04 -18.76 3.45
CA LYS A 204 -7.12 -19.41 4.75
C LYS A 204 -6.20 -18.73 5.77
N THR A 205 -5.07 -18.21 5.32
CA THR A 205 -4.17 -17.39 6.14
C THR A 205 -4.81 -16.04 6.40
N LEU A 206 -4.86 -15.64 7.68
CA LEU A 206 -5.34 -14.31 8.04
C LEU A 206 -4.37 -13.27 7.48
N THR A 207 -4.77 -12.65 6.37
CA THR A 207 -3.96 -11.63 5.68
C THR A 207 -4.53 -10.25 5.95
N ARG A 208 -3.67 -9.28 6.23
CA ARG A 208 -4.04 -7.86 6.42
C ARG A 208 -3.21 -6.97 5.53
N VAL A 209 -3.84 -5.96 4.96
CA VAL A 209 -3.15 -4.90 4.24
C VAL A 209 -2.93 -3.74 5.21
N VAL A 210 -1.68 -3.29 5.31
CA VAL A 210 -1.30 -2.11 6.10
C VAL A 210 -0.84 -1.04 5.12
N LEU A 211 -1.57 0.07 5.05
CA LEU A 211 -1.23 1.18 4.18
C LEU A 211 -0.67 2.34 5.02
N TRP A 212 0.60 2.66 4.80
CA TRP A 212 1.21 3.90 5.25
C TRP A 212 1.03 4.96 4.18
N ILE A 213 0.42 6.07 4.58
CA ILE A 213 0.33 7.28 3.76
C ILE A 213 1.14 8.35 4.50
N ASP A 214 2.28 8.71 3.93
CA ASP A 214 3.17 9.75 4.46
C ASP A 214 2.89 11.10 3.79
N GLU A 215 3.39 12.19 4.39
CA GLU A 215 3.26 13.56 3.88
C GLU A 215 1.79 14.02 3.75
N LEU A 216 0.92 13.65 4.69
CA LEU A 216 -0.52 14.02 4.65
C LEU A 216 -0.77 15.54 4.64
N GLU A 217 0.20 16.36 5.05
CA GLU A 217 0.17 17.81 4.88
C GLU A 217 -0.02 18.26 3.43
N ASN A 218 0.41 17.46 2.45
CA ASN A 218 0.18 17.76 1.04
C ASN A 218 -1.31 17.76 0.68
N LEU A 219 -2.16 17.15 1.51
CA LEU A 219 -3.59 17.19 1.31
C LEU A 219 -4.16 18.62 1.35
N LEU A 220 -3.47 19.55 2.04
CA LEU A 220 -3.86 20.96 2.11
C LEU A 220 -3.82 21.66 0.74
N TYR A 221 -3.07 21.12 -0.23
CA TYR A 221 -2.98 21.69 -1.57
C TYR A 221 -4.15 21.29 -2.47
N TYR A 222 -4.97 20.29 -2.08
CA TYR A 222 -6.16 19.91 -2.84
C TYR A 222 -7.35 20.81 -2.50
N SER A 223 -7.77 21.59 -3.49
CA SER A 223 -8.74 22.69 -3.35
C SER A 223 -10.19 22.27 -3.02
N ASN A 224 -10.48 20.97 -2.97
CA ASN A 224 -11.84 20.42 -2.83
C ASN A 224 -12.01 19.45 -1.63
N ILE A 225 -11.04 19.36 -0.72
CA ILE A 225 -11.28 18.63 0.53
C ILE A 225 -12.17 19.52 1.41
N PRO A 226 -13.39 19.09 1.80
CA PRO A 226 -14.17 19.84 2.76
C PRO A 226 -13.30 20.02 4.00
N THR A 227 -13.05 21.27 4.36
CA THR A 227 -12.13 21.69 5.42
C THR A 227 -12.31 20.80 6.65
N PHE A 228 -11.44 19.80 6.81
CA PHE A 228 -11.27 19.14 8.09
C PHE A 228 -10.51 20.16 8.94
N LEU A 229 -11.29 21.04 9.58
CA LEU A 229 -10.83 21.98 10.59
C LEU A 229 -10.10 21.16 11.67
N TYR A 230 -8.77 21.13 11.57
CA TYR A 230 -7.91 20.80 12.70
C TYR A 230 -8.13 21.89 13.75
N HIS A 231 -9.00 21.61 14.73
CA HIS A 231 -8.99 22.37 15.98
C HIS A 231 -7.73 21.98 16.74
N TYR A 232 -6.76 22.89 16.73
CA TYR A 232 -5.66 22.88 17.69
C TYR A 232 -6.24 23.23 19.07
N CYS A 233 -6.10 22.32 20.03
CA CYS A 233 -6.17 22.60 21.47
C CYS A 233 -4.88 22.09 22.12
#